data_AF-A0A842RW03-F1
#
_entry.id   AF-A0A842RW03-F1
#
_cell.length_a   1.000
_cell.length_b   1.000
_cell.length_c   1.000
_cell.angle_alpha   90.00
_cell.angle_beta   90.00
_cell.angle_gamma   90.00
#
_symmetry.space_group_name_H-M   'P 1'
#
loop_
_entity.id
_entity.type
_entity.pdbx_description
1 polymer ?
#
loop_
_entity_poly.entity_id
_entity_poly.type
_entity_poly.pdbx_seq_one_letter_code
_entity_poly.pdbx_strand_id
1 'polypeptide(L)' 'MPINDPFKKKIARHHLLMKSVCRKCGSLNPVKAKKCRRCHSKDIRLKKRELPK' A
#
# COMPACT_ATOMS: atom_id res chain seq x y z
N MET A 1 0.36 17.56 4.55
CA MET A 1 -0.50 18.26 3.56
C MET A 1 -1.95 18.19 4.03
N PRO A 2 -2.54 19.29 4.51
CA PRO A 2 -3.96 19.33 4.82
C PRO A 2 -4.72 19.48 3.50
N ILE A 3 -4.97 18.37 2.82
CA ILE A 3 -5.93 18.34 1.73
C ILE A 3 -7.30 18.34 2.40
N ASN A 4 -8.02 19.46 2.45
CA ASN A 4 -9.37 19.48 3.03
C ASN A 4 -10.43 18.91 2.07
N ASP A 5 -10.20 19.04 0.77
CA ASP A 5 -11.09 18.51 -0.27
C ASP A 5 -11.28 16.98 -0.16
N PRO A 6 -12.52 16.49 0.04
CA PRO A 6 -12.81 15.06 0.14
C PRO A 6 -12.37 14.26 -1.09
N PHE A 7 -12.45 14.86 -2.28
CA PHE A 7 -12.05 14.23 -3.53
C PHE A 7 -10.54 13.97 -3.60
N LYS A 8 -9.73 14.99 -3.32
CA LYS A 8 -8.27 14.88 -3.29
C LYS A 8 -7.80 13.92 -2.19
N LYS A 9 -8.50 13.86 -1.04
CA LYS A 9 -8.24 12.85 0.01
C LYS A 9 -8.44 11.41 -0.50
N LYS A 10 -9.50 11.14 -1.27
CA LYS A 10 -9.74 9.81 -1.86
C LYS A 10 -8.62 9.41 -2.82
N ILE A 11 -8.19 10.31 -3.68
CA ILE A 11 -7.07 10.08 -4.62
C ILE A 11 -5.80 9.77 -3.83
N ALA A 12 -5.41 10.62 -2.88
CA ALA A 12 -4.22 10.40 -2.06
C ALA A 12 -4.28 9.05 -1.34
N ARG A 13 -5.45 8.70 -0.76
CA ARG A 13 -5.67 7.42 -0.08
C ARG A 13 -5.47 6.23 -1.03
N HIS A 14 -6.00 6.31 -2.25
CA HIS A 14 -5.82 5.27 -3.26
C HIS A 14 -4.33 5.06 -3.59
N HIS A 15 -3.61 6.12 -3.92
CA HIS A 15 -2.20 6.01 -4.32
C HIS A 15 -1.27 5.56 -3.18
N LEU A 16 -1.52 6.00 -1.94
CA LEU A 16 -0.63 5.73 -0.80
C LEU A 16 -0.94 4.42 -0.06
N LEU A 17 -2.21 4.03 0.03
CA LEU A 17 -2.66 2.89 0.85
C LEU A 17 -3.08 1.67 0.03
N MET A 18 -3.49 1.82 -1.24
CA MET A 18 -3.81 0.67 -2.10
C MET A 18 -2.55 0.07 -2.70
N LYS A 19 -1.70 -0.49 -1.83
CA LYS A 19 -0.48 -1.23 -2.15
C LYS A 19 -0.34 -2.43 -1.21
N SER A 20 0.42 -3.42 -1.63
CA SER A 20 0.88 -4.52 -0.80
C SER A 20 2.35 -4.30 -0.40
N VAL A 21 2.77 -4.88 0.72
CA VAL A 21 4.12 -4.77 1.28
C VAL A 21 4.68 -6.18 1.42
N CYS A 22 5.90 -6.42 0.96
CA CYS A 22 6.57 -7.70 1.19
C CYS A 22 7.01 -7.82 2.65
N ARG A 23 6.75 -8.96 3.31
CA ARG A 23 7.17 -9.21 4.69
C ARG A 23 8.68 -9.44 4.81
N LYS A 24 9.34 -9.90 3.75
CA LYS A 24 10.79 -10.20 3.76
C LYS A 24 11.67 -8.99 3.45
N CYS A 25 11.33 -8.23 2.41
CA CYS A 25 12.18 -7.11 1.94
C CYS A 25 11.53 -5.73 2.08
N GLY A 26 10.29 -5.63 2.57
CA GLY A 26 9.60 -4.35 2.76
C GLY A 26 9.17 -3.63 1.48
N SER A 27 9.46 -4.17 0.28
CA SER A 27 9.13 -3.49 -0.98
C SER A 27 7.62 -3.33 -1.16
N LEU A 28 7.20 -2.17 -1.68
CA LEU A 28 5.82 -1.92 -2.09
C LEU A 28 5.52 -2.58 -3.44
N ASN A 29 4.45 -3.36 -3.48
CA ASN A 29 3.97 -4.09 -4.65
C ASN A 29 2.51 -3.68 -4.96
N PRO A 30 2.02 -3.94 -6.19
CA PRO A 30 0.61 -3.79 -6.54
C PRO A 30 -0.30 -4.65 -5.65
N VAL A 31 -1.54 -4.20 -5.41
CA VAL A 31 -2.52 -4.95 -4.60
C VAL A 31 -2.81 -6.34 -5.18
N LYS A 32 -2.86 -6.46 -6.51
CA LYS A 32 -3.09 -7.72 -7.23
C LYS A 32 -1.82 -8.53 -7.50
N ALA A 33 -0.66 -8.13 -6.95
CA ALA A 33 0.58 -8.86 -7.15
C ALA A 33 0.51 -10.24 -6.49
N LYS A 34 0.99 -11.29 -7.18
CA LYS A 34 1.12 -12.65 -6.61
C LYS A 34 2.50 -12.92 -6.00
N LYS A 35 3.51 -12.12 -6.37
CA LYS A 35 4.89 -12.23 -5.90
C LYS A 35 5.51 -10.84 -5.71
N CYS A 36 6.50 -10.75 -4.84
CA CYS A 36 7.30 -9.55 -4.66
C CYS A 36 8.17 -9.28 -5.90
N ARG A 37 8.19 -8.03 -6.39
CA ARG A 37 9.02 -7.64 -7.55
C ARG A 37 10.53 -7.65 -7.30
N ARG A 38 10.97 -7.67 -6.04
CA ARG A 38 12.38 -7.54 -5.66
C ARG A 38 13.00 -8.87 -5.19
N CYS A 39 12.33 -9.56 -4.27
CA CYS A 39 12.83 -10.84 -3.73
C CYS A 39 12.06 -12.07 -4.22
N HIS A 40 11.06 -11.90 -5.09
CA HIS A 40 10.21 -12.98 -5.64
C HIS A 40 9.46 -13.86 -4.64
N SER A 41 9.56 -13.60 -3.34
CA SER A 41 8.76 -14.26 -2.31
C SER A 41 7.26 -13.97 -2.49
N LYS A 42 6.44 -14.97 -2.17
CA LYS A 42 4.97 -14.89 -2.16
C LYS A 42 4.42 -14.35 -0.82
N ASP A 43 5.29 -14.09 0.16
CA ASP A 43 4.93 -13.56 1.48
C ASP A 43 4.75 -12.04 1.44
N ILE A 44 3.64 -11.62 0.85
CA ILE A 44 3.21 -10.22 0.77
C ILE A 44 1.96 -10.01 1.63
N ARG A 45 1.86 -8.84 2.26
CA ARG A 45 0.70 -8.42 3.05
C ARG A 45 0.08 -7.17 2.47
N LEU A 46 -1.20 -6.93 2.73
CA LEU A 46 -1.81 -5.64 2.43
C LEU A 46 -1.28 -4.57 3.40
N LYS A 47 -1.10 -3.34 2.90
CA LYS A 47 -0.75 -2.21 3.75
C LYS A 47 -1.93 -1.87 4.66
N LYS A 48 -1.64 -1.53 5.93
CA LYS A 48 -2.67 -1.13 6.90
C LYS A 48 -3.34 0.15 6.42
N ARG A 49 -4.67 0.17 6.43
CA ARG A 49 -5.49 1.27 5.92
C ARG A 49 -6.08 2.14 7.04
N GLU A 50 -6.07 1.63 8.26
CA GLU A 50 -6.59 2.30 9.43
C GLU A 50 -5.57 3.31 9.96
N LEU A 51 -6.08 4.41 10.49
CA LEU A 51 -5.29 5.36 11.27
C LEU A 51 -4.84 4.67 12.58
N PRO A 52 -3.63 4.92 13.07
CA PRO A 52 -3.29 4.56 14.44
C PRO A 52 -4.29 5.23 15.39
N LYS A 53 -4.88 4.45 16.31
CA LYS A 53 -5.71 4.96 17.41
C LYS A 53 -4.83 5.70 18.41
#